data_AF-A0A957C657-F1
#
_entry.id   AF-A0A957C657-F1
#
_cell.length_a   1.000
_cell.length_b   1.000
_cell.length_c   1.000
_cell.angle_alpha   90.00
_cell.angle_beta   90.00
_cell.angle_gamma   90.00
#
_symmetry.space_group_name_H-M   'P 1'
#
loop_
_entity.id
_entity.type
_entity.pdbx_description
1 polymer ?
#
loop_
_entity_poly.entity_id
_entity_poly.type
_entity_poly.pdbx_seq_one_letter_code
_entity_poly.pdbx_strand_id
1 'polypeptide(L)'
;MDTASEWTFESTSEKETQRLGTMLAELLEPGTVIALNGNLGAGKTRLVQAIAVALGVDREEVNSPTFVLIQEYQGRLPLYHFDTYRLQDTDEFLELGADDLLYADGVCLIEWADKVAEVLPR
;
A
#
# COMPACT_ATOMS: atom_id res chain seq x y z
N MET A 1 -23.77 -5.90 6.31
CA MET A 1 -23.99 -6.61 5.03
C MET A 1 -22.61 -6.87 4.47
N ASP A 2 -22.29 -8.11 4.17
CA ASP A 2 -20.96 -8.49 3.69
C ASP A 2 -20.84 -8.06 2.22
N THR A 3 -20.10 -6.98 1.96
CA THR A 3 -19.95 -6.34 0.65
C THR A 3 -18.71 -6.83 -0.11
N ALA A 4 -18.07 -7.89 0.39
CA ALA A 4 -16.87 -8.45 -0.22
C ALA A 4 -17.14 -8.87 -1.66
N SER A 5 -16.51 -8.17 -2.60
CA SER A 5 -16.50 -8.51 -4.02
C SER A 5 -15.10 -8.99 -4.39
N GLU A 6 -15.01 -10.13 -5.04
CA GLU A 6 -13.73 -10.69 -5.49
C GLU A 6 -13.53 -10.41 -6.98
N TRP A 7 -12.33 -9.96 -7.32
CA TRP A 7 -11.93 -9.66 -8.70
C TRP A 7 -10.55 -10.27 -8.95
N THR A 8 -10.38 -10.87 -10.13
CA THR A 8 -9.09 -11.43 -10.56
C THR A 8 -8.55 -10.65 -11.75
N PHE A 9 -7.28 -10.30 -11.68
CA PHE A 9 -6.53 -9.68 -12.76
C PHE A 9 -5.26 -10.48 -13.02
N GLU A 10 -5.08 -10.93 -14.26
CA GLU A 10 -3.85 -11.62 -14.67
C GLU A 10 -2.87 -10.61 -15.28
N SER A 11 -1.65 -10.57 -14.75
CA SER A 11 -0.55 -9.74 -15.25
C SER A 11 0.60 -10.63 -15.70
N THR A 12 1.06 -10.41 -16.93
CA THR A 12 2.19 -11.14 -17.55
C THR A 12 3.40 -10.25 -17.79
N SER A 13 3.31 -8.96 -17.45
CA SER A 13 4.38 -7.99 -17.63
C SER A 13 4.32 -6.84 -16.63
N GLU A 14 5.45 -6.16 -16.40
CA GLU A 14 5.46 -4.95 -15.56
C GLU A 14 4.55 -3.83 -16.09
N LYS A 15 4.35 -3.77 -17.42
CA LYS A 15 3.45 -2.79 -18.04
C LYS A 15 1.99 -3.03 -17.64
N GLU A 16 1.59 -4.29 -17.49
CA GLU A 16 0.24 -4.64 -17.05
C GLU A 16 0.05 -4.36 -15.56
N THR A 17 1.06 -4.66 -14.72
CA THR A 17 1.06 -4.23 -13.31
C THR A 17 1.01 -2.70 -13.18
N GLN A 18 1.71 -1.97 -14.06
CA GLN A 18 1.64 -0.52 -14.10
C GLN A 18 0.22 -0.03 -14.42
N ARG A 19 -0.43 -0.65 -15.40
CA ARG A 19 -1.81 -0.33 -15.77
C ARG A 19 -2.79 -0.59 -14.63
N LEU A 20 -2.64 -1.72 -13.93
CA LEU A 20 -3.43 -2.03 -12.74
C LEU A 20 -3.26 -0.95 -11.66
N GLY A 21 -2.01 -0.57 -11.34
CA GLY A 21 -1.74 0.48 -10.37
C GLY A 21 -2.34 1.84 -10.75
N THR A 22 -2.29 2.21 -12.04
CA THR A 22 -2.96 3.42 -12.54
C THR A 22 -4.47 3.36 -12.37
N MET A 23 -5.11 2.26 -12.75
CA MET A 23 -6.55 2.09 -12.59
C MET A 23 -6.98 2.14 -11.12
N LEU A 24 -6.22 1.51 -10.22
CA LEU A 24 -6.48 1.59 -8.79
C LEU A 24 -6.36 3.04 -8.31
N ALA A 25 -5.29 3.74 -8.68
CA ALA A 25 -5.04 5.12 -8.28
C ALA A 25 -6.15 6.09 -8.69
N GLU A 26 -6.84 5.88 -9.81
CA GLU A 26 -7.98 6.68 -10.26
C GLU A 26 -9.21 6.52 -9.35
N LEU A 27 -9.34 5.38 -8.66
CA LEU A 27 -10.46 5.06 -7.77
C LEU A 27 -10.18 5.41 -6.30
N LEU A 28 -8.94 5.76 -5.96
CA LEU A 28 -8.56 6.05 -4.57
C LEU A 28 -9.14 7.38 -4.09
N GLU A 29 -9.73 7.31 -2.91
CA GLU A 29 -10.24 8.43 -2.12
C GLU A 29 -9.42 8.58 -0.82
N PRO A 30 -9.41 9.78 -0.19
CA PRO A 30 -8.88 9.96 1.16
C PRO A 30 -9.39 8.91 2.15
N GLY A 31 -8.52 8.40 3.01
CA GLY A 31 -8.81 7.35 3.99
C GLY A 31 -8.78 5.92 3.43
N THR A 32 -8.42 5.72 2.15
CA THR A 32 -8.34 4.36 1.58
C THR A 32 -7.14 3.60 2.12
N VAL A 33 -7.35 2.37 2.60
CA VAL A 33 -6.30 1.44 3.02
C VAL A 33 -6.26 0.24 2.07
N ILE A 34 -5.09 -0.05 1.49
CA ILE A 34 -4.85 -1.23 0.66
C ILE A 34 -3.82 -2.14 1.34
N ALA A 35 -4.28 -3.33 1.70
CA ALA A 35 -3.45 -4.43 2.19
C ALA A 35 -2.89 -5.24 1.01
N LEU A 36 -1.55 -5.36 0.94
CA LEU A 36 -0.85 -6.09 -0.12
C LEU A 36 -0.16 -7.33 0.46
N ASN A 37 -0.72 -8.50 0.16
CA ASN A 37 -0.21 -9.79 0.60
C ASN A 37 0.34 -10.61 -0.57
N GLY A 38 1.47 -11.27 -0.35
CA GLY A 38 2.10 -12.11 -1.36
C GLY A 38 3.56 -12.41 -1.02
N ASN A 39 4.11 -13.46 -1.62
CA ASN A 39 5.46 -13.92 -1.35
C ASN A 39 6.53 -12.89 -1.74
N LEU A 40 7.78 -13.15 -1.31
CA LEU A 40 8.94 -12.37 -1.74
C LEU A 40 9.05 -12.42 -3.28
N GLY A 41 9.24 -11.26 -3.92
CA GLY A 41 9.31 -11.17 -5.37
C GLY A 41 7.95 -11.20 -6.10
N ALA A 42 6.81 -11.25 -5.40
CA ALA A 42 5.48 -11.24 -6.02
C ALA A 42 5.11 -9.92 -6.73
N GLY A 43 5.89 -8.85 -6.56
CA GLY A 43 5.66 -7.57 -7.22
C GLY A 43 4.86 -6.54 -6.41
N LYS A 44 4.70 -6.74 -5.10
CA LYS A 44 4.02 -5.80 -4.18
C LYS A 44 4.55 -4.36 -4.31
N THR A 45 5.84 -4.14 -4.06
CA THR A 45 6.49 -2.82 -4.25
C THR A 45 6.33 -2.28 -5.68
N ARG A 46 6.31 -3.14 -6.71
CA ARG A 46 6.11 -2.70 -8.09
C ARG A 46 4.71 -2.14 -8.33
N LEU A 47 3.70 -2.73 -7.68
CA LEU A 47 2.34 -2.22 -7.69
C LEU A 47 2.23 -0.91 -6.90
N VAL A 48 2.89 -0.81 -5.74
CA VAL A 48 2.97 0.44 -4.96
C VAL A 48 3.56 1.58 -5.80
N GLN A 49 4.70 1.34 -6.46
CA GLN A 49 5.30 2.29 -7.39
C GLN A 49 4.32 2.72 -8.49
N ALA A 50 3.56 1.78 -9.04
CA ALA A 50 2.60 2.09 -10.08
C ALA A 50 1.47 3.00 -9.60
N ILE A 51 0.94 2.74 -8.40
CA ILE A 51 -0.08 3.57 -7.74
C ILE A 51 0.50 4.95 -7.40
N ALA A 52 1.66 5.01 -6.76
CA ALA A 52 2.31 6.25 -6.33
C ALA A 52 2.61 7.19 -7.51
N VAL A 53 3.17 6.65 -8.60
CA VAL A 53 3.42 7.42 -9.83
C VAL A 53 2.12 7.93 -10.45
N ALA A 54 1.05 7.12 -10.45
CA ALA A 54 -0.25 7.55 -10.95
C ALA A 54 -0.92 8.60 -10.04
N LEU A 55 -0.57 8.65 -8.77
CA LEU A 55 -0.90 9.76 -7.86
C LEU A 55 0.00 10.97 -8.06
N GLY A 56 1.04 10.92 -8.89
CA GLY A 56 1.92 12.05 -9.20
C GLY A 56 3.19 12.13 -8.35
N VAL A 57 3.55 11.08 -7.62
CA VAL A 57 4.84 10.96 -6.94
C VAL A 57 5.94 10.66 -7.96
N ASP A 58 7.14 11.20 -7.77
CA ASP A 58 8.28 10.86 -8.62
C ASP A 58 8.63 9.37 -8.46
N ARG A 59 8.78 8.67 -9.58
CA ARG A 59 9.14 7.25 -9.61
C ARG A 59 10.45 6.97 -8.88
N GLU A 60 11.42 7.88 -8.96
CA GLU A 60 12.75 7.67 -8.37
C GLU A 60 12.72 7.70 -6.84
N GLU A 61 11.69 8.32 -6.25
CA GLU A 61 11.51 8.42 -4.80
C GLU A 61 10.87 7.15 -4.20
N VAL A 62 10.08 6.41 -4.99
CA VAL A 62 9.28 5.29 -4.48
C VAL A 62 10.08 4.00 -4.45
N ASN A 63 10.54 3.64 -3.26
CA ASN A 63 11.35 2.47 -2.99
C ASN A 63 10.69 1.60 -1.92
N SER A 64 11.15 0.35 -1.75
CA SER A 64 10.65 -0.50 -0.67
C SER A 64 11.08 0.05 0.69
N PRO A 65 10.17 0.39 1.62
CA PRO A 65 10.52 0.94 2.92
C PRO A 65 10.93 -0.16 3.90
N THR A 66 11.29 -1.37 3.47
CA THR A 66 11.57 -2.54 4.33
C THR A 66 12.47 -2.26 5.55
N PHE A 67 13.40 -1.29 5.46
CA PHE A 67 14.28 -0.91 6.58
C PHE A 67 13.83 0.34 7.34
N VAL A 68 13.16 1.28 6.66
CA VAL A 68 12.62 2.50 7.29
C VAL A 68 11.19 2.31 7.80
N LEU A 69 10.59 1.15 7.51
CA LEU A 69 9.26 0.64 7.86
C LEU A 69 8.10 1.41 7.22
N ILE A 70 8.21 2.73 7.12
CA ILE A 70 7.26 3.62 6.46
C ILE A 70 7.98 4.64 5.60
N GLN A 71 7.37 5.01 4.47
CA GLN A 71 7.72 6.21 3.72
C GLN A 71 6.47 6.98 3.31
N GLU A 72 6.56 8.30 3.40
CA GLU A 72 5.47 9.21 3.07
C GLU A 72 5.78 9.95 1.77
N TYR A 73 4.79 10.05 0.89
CA TYR A 73 4.92 10.74 -0.38
C TYR A 73 3.80 11.75 -0.59
N GLN A 74 4.13 12.86 -1.25
CA GLN A 74 3.18 13.90 -1.59
C GLN A 74 2.79 13.78 -3.06
N GLY A 75 1.59 13.26 -3.32
CA GLY A 75 0.97 13.25 -4.64
C GLY A 75 -0.35 14.04 -4.64
N ARG A 76 -1.23 13.69 -5.58
CA ARG A 76 -2.65 14.12 -5.60
C ARG A 76 -3.36 13.82 -4.28
N LEU A 77 -2.97 12.72 -3.64
CA LEU A 77 -3.32 12.37 -2.27
C LEU A 77 -2.02 12.08 -1.49
N PRO A 78 -1.93 12.42 -0.20
CA PRO A 78 -0.86 11.91 0.66
C PRO A 78 -0.84 10.39 0.61
N LEU A 79 0.35 9.81 0.46
CA LEU A 79 0.54 8.37 0.36
C LEU A 79 1.47 7.87 1.47
N TYR A 80 0.98 6.94 2.28
CA TYR A 80 1.71 6.28 3.34
C TYR A 80 2.02 4.85 2.93
N HIS A 81 3.28 4.58 2.56
CA HIS A 81 3.74 3.27 2.16
C HIS A 81 4.40 2.57 3.34
N PHE A 82 3.76 1.52 3.84
CA PHE A 82 4.28 0.68 4.90
C PHE A 82 4.82 -0.63 4.33
N ASP A 83 5.90 -1.13 4.92
CA ASP A 83 6.37 -2.51 4.73
C ASP A 83 6.57 -3.17 6.10
N THR A 84 5.65 -4.05 6.44
CA THR A 84 5.60 -4.71 7.75
C THR A 84 6.42 -6.00 7.80
N TYR A 85 7.17 -6.33 6.73
CA TYR A 85 7.95 -7.57 6.64
C TYR A 85 8.87 -7.80 7.86
N ARG A 86 9.44 -6.74 8.43
CA ARG A 86 10.35 -6.83 9.58
C ARG A 86 9.69 -6.73 10.95
N LEU A 87 8.42 -6.32 11.00
CA LEU A 87 7.70 -6.20 12.25
C LEU A 87 7.41 -7.59 12.84
N GLN A 88 7.48 -7.67 14.17
CA GLN A 88 7.17 -8.89 14.91
C GLN A 88 5.67 -9.07 15.10
N ASP A 89 4.95 -7.98 15.35
CA ASP A 89 3.54 -7.97 15.69
C ASP A 89 2.86 -6.62 15.37
N THR A 90 1.58 -6.52 15.71
CA THR A 90 0.76 -5.31 15.56
C THR A 90 1.19 -4.19 16.50
N ASP A 91 1.78 -4.50 17.65
CA ASP A 91 2.14 -3.48 18.64
C ASP A 91 3.30 -2.64 18.09
N GLU A 92 4.32 -3.27 17.50
CA GLU A 92 5.39 -2.54 16.80
C GLU A 92 4.84 -1.65 15.68
N PHE A 93 3.79 -2.08 14.97
CA PHE A 93 3.17 -1.27 13.93
C PHE A 93 2.48 -0.03 14.49
N LEU A 94 1.75 -0.18 15.60
CA LEU A 94 1.10 0.94 16.30
C LEU A 94 2.12 1.90 16.93
N GLU A 95 3.24 1.39 17.46
CA GLU A 95 4.33 2.21 18.00
C GLU A 95 5.00 3.12 16.95
N LEU A 96 4.88 2.79 15.65
CA LEU A 96 5.30 3.66 14.54
C LEU A 96 4.36 4.86 14.30
N GLY A 97 3.22 4.94 15.01
CA GLY A 97 2.15 5.90 14.76
C GLY A 97 1.27 5.52 13.56
N ALA A 98 1.17 4.22 13.25
CA ALA A 98 0.37 3.75 12.12
C ALA A 98 -1.13 3.99 12.32
N ASP A 99 -1.61 4.02 13.56
CA ASP A 99 -3.00 4.35 13.89
C ASP A 99 -3.38 5.76 13.41
N ASP A 100 -2.55 6.76 13.70
CA ASP A 100 -2.79 8.13 13.25
C ASP A 100 -2.88 8.23 11.71
N LEU A 101 -2.05 7.46 11.01
CA LEU A 101 -1.98 7.50 9.53
C LEU A 101 -3.08 6.66 8.85
N LEU A 102 -3.50 5.54 9.45
CA LEU A 102 -4.61 4.73 8.96
C LEU A 102 -5.93 5.50 8.93
N TYR A 103 -6.10 6.46 9.85
CA TYR A 103 -7.30 7.29 9.95
C TYR A 103 -7.10 8.73 9.45
N ALA A 104 -5.96 9.03 8.82
CA ALA A 104 -5.70 10.32 8.17
C ALA A 104 -6.38 10.43 6.80
N ASP A 105 -6.41 11.64 6.23
CA ASP A 105 -7.00 11.93 4.91
C ASP A 105 -6.09 11.52 3.72
N GLY A 106 -5.23 10.52 3.92
CA GLY A 106 -4.32 9.98 2.90
C GLY A 106 -4.71 8.58 2.43
N VAL A 107 -3.82 7.95 1.66
CA VAL A 107 -3.93 6.55 1.26
C VAL A 107 -2.84 5.75 1.95
N CYS A 108 -3.19 4.62 2.56
CA CYS A 108 -2.22 3.66 3.08
C CYS A 108 -2.04 2.48 2.10
N LEU A 109 -0.79 2.19 1.73
CA LEU A 109 -0.42 0.97 1.02
C LEU A 109 0.48 0.14 1.94
N ILE A 110 0.05 -1.06 2.31
CA ILE A 110 0.70 -1.84 3.37
C ILE A 110 1.17 -3.17 2.78
N GLU A 111 2.49 -3.32 2.59
CA GLU A 111 3.08 -4.60 2.22
C GLU A 111 3.16 -5.54 3.43
N TRP A 112 2.89 -6.85 3.18
CA TRP A 112 2.86 -7.90 4.20
C TRP A 112 1.82 -7.66 5.29
N ALA A 113 0.71 -7.03 4.90
CA ALA A 113 -0.38 -6.59 5.77
C ALA A 113 -1.02 -7.73 6.59
N ASP A 114 -0.85 -8.99 6.20
CA ASP A 114 -1.24 -10.16 6.98
C ASP A 114 -0.65 -10.18 8.40
N LYS A 115 0.54 -9.59 8.58
CA LYS A 115 1.19 -9.45 9.90
C LYS A 115 0.50 -8.48 10.85
N VAL A 116 -0.28 -7.54 10.30
CA VAL A 116 -0.91 -6.46 11.07
C VAL A 116 -2.42 -6.41 10.85
N ALA A 117 -3.00 -7.47 10.27
CA ALA A 117 -4.39 -7.51 9.84
C ALA A 117 -5.40 -7.24 10.97
N GLU A 118 -5.00 -7.47 12.22
CA GLU A 118 -5.84 -7.33 13.41
C GLU A 118 -6.23 -5.87 13.70
N VAL A 119 -5.37 -4.92 13.31
CA VAL A 119 -5.53 -3.49 13.58
C VAL A 119 -5.95 -2.68 12.36
N LEU A 120 -6.07 -3.32 11.19
CA LEU A 120 -6.53 -2.65 9.98
C LEU A 120 -8.04 -2.33 10.04
N PRO A 121 -8.46 -1.20 9.45
CA PRO A 121 -9.88 -0.83 9.39
C PRO A 121 -10.72 -1.86 8.60
N ARG A 122 -12.02 -1.96 8.93
CA ARG A 122 -12.99 -2.91 8.35
C ARG A 122 -14.15 -2.23 7.67
#